data_AF-A0A3C0MXL2-F1
#
_entry.id   AF-A0A3C0MXL2-F1
#
_cell.length_a   1.000
_cell.length_b   1.000
_cell.length_c   1.000
_cell.angle_alpha   90.00
_cell.angle_beta   90.00
_cell.angle_gamma   90.00
#
_symmetry.space_group_name_H-M   'P 1'
#
loop_
_entity.id
_entity.type
_entity.pdbx_description
1 polymer ?
#
loop_
_entity_poly.entity_id
_entity_poly.type
_entity_poly.pdbx_seq_one_letter_code
_entity_poly.pdbx_strand_id
1 'polypeptide(L)'
;MAVRWIFRKRSFTLVEMLVVVIILGVLVSVAMPTYVQTKRKGEYNAALGQVRMITGVARDYYLTQGSYPTTTNTGNTNAVFGIRVYDGFFNNYRVISGSPFTVQVTGGACVYTFNNDGVRISTNGAADCVS
;
A
#
# COMPACT_ATOMS: atom_id res chain seq x y z
N MET A 1 -17.10 -61.57 -2.23
CA MET A 1 -15.79 -61.33 -1.57
C MET A 1 -15.43 -59.86 -1.75
N ALA A 2 -15.50 -59.05 -0.69
CA ALA A 2 -15.14 -57.64 -0.74
C ALA A 2 -13.79 -57.45 -0.07
N VAL A 3 -12.80 -56.98 -0.84
CA VAL A 3 -11.45 -56.70 -0.33
C VAL A 3 -11.51 -55.39 0.44
N ARG A 4 -11.45 -55.47 1.78
CA ARG A 4 -11.42 -54.31 2.68
C ARG A 4 -9.98 -53.84 2.84
N TRP A 5 -9.61 -52.76 2.17
CA TRP A 5 -8.32 -52.10 2.34
C TRP A 5 -8.24 -51.44 3.72
N ILE A 6 -7.43 -52.01 4.62
CA ILE A 6 -7.02 -51.33 5.85
C ILE A 6 -5.93 -50.31 5.47
N PHE A 7 -6.24 -49.02 5.51
CA PHE A 7 -5.22 -47.98 5.51
C PHE A 7 -4.49 -48.04 6.86
N ARG A 8 -3.25 -48.55 6.85
CA ARG A 8 -2.39 -48.56 8.04
C ARG A 8 -2.05 -47.11 8.40
N LYS A 9 -2.59 -46.61 9.51
CA LYS A 9 -2.23 -45.28 10.03
C LYS A 9 -0.73 -45.28 10.34
N ARG A 10 0.06 -44.52 9.57
CA ARG A 10 1.44 -44.18 9.93
C ARG A 10 1.37 -43.13 11.03
N SER A 11 1.92 -43.46 12.20
CA SER A 11 2.09 -42.51 13.30
C SER A 11 3.26 -41.59 12.96
N PHE A 12 2.97 -40.29 12.82
CA PHE A 12 3.98 -39.22 12.79
C PHE A 12 4.80 -39.28 14.08
N THR A 13 6.13 -39.21 14.01
CA THR A 13 6.93 -39.23 15.23
C THR A 13 7.00 -37.82 15.83
N LEU A 14 7.03 -37.71 17.17
CA LEU A 14 7.18 -36.40 17.85
C LEU A 14 8.48 -35.69 17.44
N VAL A 15 9.54 -36.47 17.20
CA VAL A 15 10.84 -35.96 16.75
C VAL A 15 10.75 -35.36 15.34
N GLU A 16 9.91 -35.92 14.48
CA GLU A 16 9.69 -35.45 13.11
C GLU A 16 8.98 -34.10 13.07
N MET A 17 8.01 -33.87 13.96
CA MET A 17 7.43 -32.53 14.09
C MET A 17 8.37 -31.54 14.79
N LEU A 18 9.22 -31.99 15.70
CA LEU A 18 10.20 -31.15 16.39
C LEU A 18 11.25 -30.58 15.43
N VAL A 19 11.85 -31.41 14.58
CA VAL A 19 12.85 -30.92 13.61
C VAL A 19 12.23 -29.98 12.57
N VAL A 20 10.98 -30.24 12.16
CA VAL A 20 10.27 -29.40 11.18
C VAL A 20 10.02 -27.99 11.74
N VAL A 21 9.53 -27.86 12.98
CA VAL A 21 9.28 -26.52 13.55
C VAL A 21 10.56 -25.74 13.81
N ILE A 22 11.67 -26.41 14.12
CA ILE A 22 12.98 -25.78 14.26
C ILE A 22 13.42 -25.18 12.91
N ILE A 23 13.36 -25.97 11.83
CA ILE A 23 13.73 -25.51 10.50
C ILE A 23 12.79 -24.38 10.04
N LEU A 24 11.48 -24.51 10.27
CA LEU A 24 10.50 -23.45 9.96
C LEU A 24 10.79 -22.17 10.75
N GLY A 25 11.19 -22.26 12.02
CA GLY A 25 11.58 -21.12 12.85
C GLY A 25 12.76 -20.33 12.26
N VAL A 26 13.78 -21.04 11.77
CA VAL A 26 14.94 -20.42 11.10
C VAL A 26 14.55 -19.75 9.78
N LEU A 27 13.67 -20.38 8.99
CA LEU A 27 13.20 -19.79 7.72
C LEU A 27 12.36 -18.53 7.96
N VAL A 28 11.48 -18.54 8.96
CA VAL A 28 10.60 -17.41 9.29
C VAL A 28 11.40 -16.20 9.80
N SER A 29 12.45 -16.41 10.60
CA SER A 29 13.26 -15.31 11.13
C SER A 29 13.97 -14.51 10.03
N VAL A 30 14.37 -15.18 8.94
CA VAL A 30 14.99 -14.55 7.77
C VAL A 30 13.95 -13.96 6.82
N ALA A 31 12.81 -14.64 6.63
CA ALA A 31 11.81 -14.27 5.63
C ALA A 31 10.83 -13.15 6.07
N MET A 32 10.47 -13.09 7.36
CA MET A 32 9.51 -12.10 7.86
C MET A 32 9.92 -10.63 7.65
N PRO A 33 11.15 -10.19 8.00
CA PRO A 33 11.50 -8.77 7.86
C PRO A 33 11.49 -8.31 6.40
N THR A 34 11.92 -9.17 5.48
CA THR A 34 11.94 -8.86 4.05
C THR A 34 10.54 -8.86 3.44
N TYR A 35 9.66 -9.78 3.87
CA TYR A 35 8.27 -9.83 3.43
C TYR A 35 7.50 -8.55 3.77
N VAL A 36 7.65 -8.04 5.01
CA VAL A 36 6.97 -6.80 5.44
C VAL A 36 7.42 -5.60 4.59
N GLN A 37 8.71 -5.48 4.30
CA GLN A 37 9.23 -4.40 3.46
C GLN A 37 8.69 -4.48 2.02
N THR A 38 8.70 -5.68 1.43
CA THR A 38 8.18 -5.89 0.06
C THR A 38 6.69 -5.59 -0.03
N LYS A 39 5.90 -5.99 0.99
CA LYS A 39 4.48 -5.63 1.09
C LYS A 39 4.28 -4.11 1.10
N ARG A 40 5.00 -3.38 1.96
CA ARG A 40 4.92 -1.90 2.02
C ARG A 40 5.32 -1.23 0.71
N LYS A 41 6.33 -1.75 0.01
CA LYS A 41 6.71 -1.26 -1.34
C LYS A 41 5.59 -1.50 -2.36
N GLY A 42 4.91 -2.64 -2.29
CA GLY A 42 3.74 -2.93 -3.13
C GLY A 42 2.60 -1.94 -2.92
N GLU A 43 2.24 -1.69 -1.66
CA GLU A 43 1.23 -0.68 -1.30
C GLU A 43 1.63 0.73 -1.77
N TYR A 44 2.91 1.10 -1.62
CA TYR A 44 3.44 2.38 -2.09
C TYR A 44 3.31 2.54 -3.61
N ASN A 45 3.62 1.50 -4.37
CA ASN A 45 3.48 1.52 -5.83
C ASN A 45 2.02 1.64 -6.26
N ALA A 46 1.09 0.99 -5.55
CA ALA A 46 -0.34 1.14 -5.80
C ALA A 46 -0.79 2.60 -5.53
N ALA A 47 -0.34 3.19 -4.43
CA ALA A 47 -0.62 4.59 -4.11
C ALA A 47 -0.05 5.56 -5.15
N LEU A 48 1.16 5.31 -5.67
CA LEU A 48 1.75 6.11 -6.73
C LEU A 48 0.89 6.11 -8.00
N GLY A 49 0.30 4.96 -8.35
CA GLY A 49 -0.67 4.87 -9.45
C GLY A 49 -1.89 5.77 -9.23
N GLN A 50 -2.44 5.77 -8.02
CA GLN A 50 -3.57 6.64 -7.65
C GLN A 50 -3.18 8.12 -7.64
N VAL A 51 -1.98 8.47 -7.19
CA VAL A 51 -1.46 9.85 -7.24
C VAL A 51 -1.38 10.34 -8.67
N ARG A 52 -0.87 9.52 -9.61
CA ARG A 52 -0.80 9.88 -11.03
C ARG A 52 -2.18 10.11 -11.64
N MET A 53 -3.17 9.32 -11.23
CA MET A 53 -4.56 9.55 -11.61
C MET A 53 -5.06 10.89 -11.07
N ILE A 54 -4.84 11.18 -9.78
CA ILE A 54 -5.23 12.45 -9.14
C ILE A 54 -4.54 13.65 -9.81
N THR A 55 -3.23 13.59 -10.09
CA THR A 55 -2.53 14.69 -10.75
C THR A 55 -3.04 14.91 -12.17
N GLY A 56 -3.37 13.84 -12.90
CA GLY A 56 -3.99 13.93 -14.21
C GLY A 56 -5.33 14.68 -14.19
N VAL A 57 -6.26 14.27 -13.32
CA VAL A 57 -7.57 14.92 -13.22
C VAL A 57 -7.49 16.33 -12.62
N ALA A 58 -6.52 16.58 -11.73
CA ALA A 58 -6.30 17.92 -11.18
C ALA A 58 -5.81 18.91 -12.24
N ARG A 59 -5.01 18.46 -13.21
CA ARG A 59 -4.63 19.28 -14.37
C ARG A 59 -5.82 19.52 -15.29
N ASP A 60 -6.62 18.51 -15.59
CA ASP A 60 -7.83 18.67 -16.40
C ASP A 60 -8.84 19.63 -15.76
N TYR A 61 -8.99 19.56 -14.44
CA TYR A 61 -9.79 20.51 -13.67
C TYR A 61 -9.28 21.94 -13.82
N TYR A 62 -7.95 22.17 -13.80
CA TYR A 62 -7.40 23.51 -14.01
C TYR A 62 -7.69 24.03 -15.42
N LEU A 63 -7.67 23.18 -16.44
CA LEU A 63 -8.01 23.59 -17.82
C LEU A 63 -9.48 24.01 -17.94
N THR A 64 -10.37 23.45 -17.13
CA THR A 64 -11.82 23.75 -17.19
C THR A 64 -12.25 24.86 -16.24
N GLN A 65 -11.66 24.95 -15.04
CA GLN A 65 -12.07 25.88 -13.97
C GLN A 65 -11.06 27.01 -13.73
N GLY A 66 -9.88 26.97 -14.36
CA GLY A 66 -8.83 27.99 -14.24
C GLY A 66 -8.13 28.05 -12.88
N SER A 67 -8.41 27.10 -11.97
CA SER A 67 -7.81 27.03 -10.64
C SER A 67 -7.68 25.59 -10.16
N TYR A 68 -6.68 25.31 -9.31
CA TYR A 68 -6.54 24.00 -8.68
C TYR A 68 -7.42 23.90 -7.43
N PRO A 69 -8.18 22.82 -7.24
CA PRO A 69 -9.00 22.68 -6.05
C PRO A 69 -8.13 22.27 -4.86
N THR A 70 -8.53 22.73 -3.66
CA THR A 70 -8.03 22.16 -2.41
C THR A 70 -9.02 21.12 -1.91
N THR A 71 -8.51 19.96 -1.53
CA THR A 71 -9.29 18.91 -0.91
C THR A 71 -8.72 18.59 0.47
N THR A 72 -9.58 18.13 1.37
CA THR A 72 -9.21 17.88 2.78
C THR A 72 -8.94 16.41 3.05
N ASN A 73 -9.60 15.52 2.33
CA ASN A 73 -9.48 14.07 2.46
C ASN A 73 -9.82 13.29 1.17
N THR A 74 -9.62 11.97 1.18
CA THR A 74 -9.92 11.07 0.04
C THR A 74 -11.36 11.21 -0.45
N GLY A 75 -12.34 11.25 0.46
CA GLY A 75 -13.76 11.36 0.09
C GLY A 75 -14.06 12.67 -0.64
N ASN A 76 -13.50 13.78 -0.17
CA ASN A 76 -13.62 15.08 -0.81
C ASN A 76 -12.86 15.12 -2.15
N THR A 77 -11.68 14.50 -2.26
CA THR A 77 -10.95 14.33 -3.53
C THR A 77 -11.80 13.57 -4.56
N ASN A 78 -12.42 12.46 -4.16
CA ASN A 78 -13.31 11.70 -5.03
C ASN A 78 -14.52 12.53 -5.49
N ALA A 79 -15.13 13.31 -4.60
CA ALA A 79 -16.28 14.14 -4.92
C ALA A 79 -15.94 15.32 -5.86
N VAL A 80 -14.83 16.01 -5.62
CA VAL A 80 -14.41 17.18 -6.42
C VAL A 80 -14.00 16.77 -7.84
N PHE A 81 -13.28 15.66 -7.98
CA PHE A 81 -12.79 15.22 -9.30
C PHE A 81 -13.67 14.17 -9.98
N GLY A 82 -14.72 13.67 -9.32
CA GLY A 82 -15.56 12.59 -9.86
C GLY A 82 -14.81 11.26 -10.03
N ILE A 83 -13.78 11.01 -9.23
CA ILE A 83 -12.93 9.80 -9.31
C ILE A 83 -13.21 8.83 -8.16
N ARG A 84 -12.67 7.62 -8.26
CA ARG A 84 -12.67 6.62 -7.17
C ARG A 84 -11.25 6.21 -6.82
N VAL A 85 -10.70 6.87 -5.81
CA VAL A 85 -9.48 6.49 -5.12
C VAL A 85 -9.84 5.46 -4.03
N TYR A 86 -9.14 4.33 -4.00
CA TYR A 86 -9.35 3.28 -3.00
C TYR A 86 -8.42 3.46 -1.82
N ASP A 87 -8.96 3.41 -0.62
CA ASP A 87 -8.26 3.45 0.65
C ASP A 87 -7.78 2.05 1.09
N GLY A 88 -6.55 1.99 1.58
CA GLY A 88 -5.88 0.77 2.06
C GLY A 88 -4.90 1.12 3.18
N PHE A 89 -3.64 0.65 3.09
CA PHE A 89 -2.59 1.15 3.99
C PHE A 89 -2.46 2.69 3.90
N PHE A 90 -2.66 3.23 2.71
CA PHE A 90 -2.86 4.65 2.49
C PHE A 90 -4.35 4.97 2.58
N ASN A 91 -4.71 5.76 3.58
CA ASN A 91 -6.10 6.04 3.94
C ASN A 91 -6.51 7.48 3.61
N ASN A 92 -5.56 8.35 3.28
CA ASN A 92 -5.87 9.73 2.96
C ASN A 92 -5.14 10.23 1.71
N TYR A 93 -5.90 10.66 0.70
CA TYR A 93 -5.41 11.32 -0.50
C TYR A 93 -6.03 12.70 -0.61
N ARG A 94 -5.21 13.75 -0.58
CA ARG A 94 -5.67 15.13 -0.70
C ARG A 94 -4.83 15.94 -1.65
N VAL A 95 -5.46 16.91 -2.30
CA VAL A 95 -4.82 17.90 -3.16
C VAL A 95 -4.76 19.20 -2.39
N ILE A 96 -3.56 19.78 -2.27
CA ILE A 96 -3.38 21.10 -1.68
C ILE A 96 -3.20 22.07 -2.85
N SER A 97 -4.14 23.00 -2.98
CA SER A 97 -4.09 24.01 -4.03
C SER A 97 -2.84 24.86 -3.88
N GLY A 98 -2.19 25.12 -5.00
CA GLY A 98 -1.02 25.99 -5.13
C GLY A 98 -0.74 26.15 -6.62
N SER A 99 0.17 27.05 -6.97
CA SER A 99 0.69 27.14 -8.34
C SER A 99 2.21 26.91 -8.31
N PRO A 100 2.69 25.68 -8.47
CA PRO A 100 1.95 24.43 -8.75
C PRO A 100 1.28 23.81 -7.51
N PHE A 101 0.27 22.95 -7.73
CA PHE A 101 -0.40 22.20 -6.65
C PHE A 101 0.45 21.02 -6.18
N THR A 102 0.11 20.49 -5.01
CA THR A 102 0.71 19.25 -4.50
C THR A 102 -0.34 18.23 -4.14
N VAL A 103 0.02 16.94 -4.20
CA VAL A 103 -0.82 15.83 -3.74
C VAL A 103 -0.17 15.23 -2.52
N GLN A 104 -0.92 15.15 -1.43
CA GLN A 104 -0.49 14.49 -0.21
C GLN A 104 -1.19 13.15 -0.04
N VAL A 105 -0.41 12.14 0.30
CA VAL A 105 -0.88 10.80 0.62
C VAL A 105 -0.40 10.40 2.01
N THR A 106 -1.32 10.02 2.88
CA THR A 106 -1.01 9.55 4.23
C THR A 106 -1.24 8.05 4.32
N GLY A 107 -0.27 7.33 4.87
CA GLY A 107 -0.39 5.92 5.23
C GLY A 107 0.32 5.65 6.56
N GLY A 108 -0.45 5.22 7.57
CA GLY A 108 0.04 5.13 8.95
C GLY A 108 0.60 6.48 9.45
N ALA A 109 1.80 6.46 10.02
CA ALA A 109 2.51 7.66 10.49
C ALA A 109 3.30 8.41 9.38
N CYS A 110 3.21 7.95 8.13
CA CYS A 110 3.96 8.51 7.00
C CYS A 110 3.06 9.37 6.11
N VAL A 111 3.54 10.57 5.77
CA VAL A 111 2.92 11.52 4.85
C VAL A 111 3.87 11.75 3.69
N TYR A 112 3.41 11.42 2.49
CA TYR A 112 4.13 11.60 1.24
C TYR A 112 3.55 12.79 0.50
N THR A 113 4.40 13.71 0.07
CA THR A 113 3.99 14.85 -0.76
C THR A 113 4.58 14.70 -2.16
N PHE A 114 3.72 14.81 -3.16
CA PHE A 114 4.04 14.76 -4.58
C PHE A 114 3.76 16.12 -5.21
N ASN A 115 4.61 16.54 -6.15
CA ASN A 115 4.34 17.72 -6.97
C ASN A 115 3.26 17.42 -8.03
N ASN A 116 2.89 18.45 -8.78
CA ASN A 116 1.99 18.39 -9.93
C ASN A 116 2.45 17.45 -11.06
N ASP A 117 3.69 16.96 -11.03
CA ASP A 117 4.24 15.98 -11.97
C ASP A 117 4.21 14.53 -11.47
N GLY A 118 3.69 14.32 -10.25
CA GLY A 118 3.67 13.01 -9.61
C GLY A 118 5.05 12.58 -9.09
N VAL A 119 6.01 13.50 -9.01
CA VAL A 119 7.33 13.29 -8.40
C VAL A 119 7.22 13.57 -6.90
N ARG A 120 7.76 12.66 -6.09
CA ARG A 120 7.81 12.82 -4.63
C ARG A 120 8.79 13.94 -4.26
N ILE A 121 8.31 14.93 -3.52
CA ILE A 121 9.10 16.09 -3.07
C ILE A 121 9.46 16.03 -1.59
N SER A 122 8.66 15.32 -0.78
CA SER A 122 8.91 15.21 0.65
C SER A 122 8.25 13.97 1.22
N THR A 123 8.82 13.45 2.31
CA THR A 123 8.22 12.42 3.15
C THR A 123 8.43 12.84 4.59
N ASN A 124 7.33 13.01 5.31
CA ASN A 124 7.31 13.35 6.72
C ASN A 124 6.75 12.16 7.49
N GLY A 125 7.41 11.72 8.55
CA GLY A 125 6.93 10.59 9.35
C GLY A 125 8.06 9.84 10.05
N ALA A 126 7.72 8.65 10.54
CA ALA A 126 8.65 7.77 11.23
C ALA A 126 9.82 7.30 10.33
N ALA A 127 10.92 6.87 10.93
CA ALA A 127 12.15 6.48 10.22
C ALA A 127 11.95 5.30 9.24
N ASP A 128 10.86 4.57 9.36
CA ASP A 128 10.51 3.40 8.57
C ASP A 128 9.66 3.73 7.34
N CYS A 129 9.36 5.00 7.06
CA CYS A 129 8.67 5.38 5.84
C CYS A 129 9.45 4.88 4.61
N VAL A 130 8.74 4.25 3.68
CA VAL A 130 9.33 3.72 2.44
C VAL A 130 9.99 4.87 1.68
N SER A 131 11.30 4.78 1.47
CA SER A 131 12.09 5.69 0.62
C SER A 131 11.80 5.49 -0.85
#